data_AF-A0A1R3S287-F1
#
_entry.id   AF-A0A1R3S287-F1
#
_cell.length_a   1.000
_cell.length_b   1.000
_cell.length_c   1.000
_cell.angle_alpha   90.00
_cell.angle_beta   90.00
_cell.angle_gamma   90.00
#
_symmetry.space_group_name_H-M   'P 1'
#
loop_
_entity.id
_entity.type
_entity.pdbx_description
1 polymer ?
#
loop_
_entity_poly.entity_id
_entity_poly.type
_entity_poly.pdbx_seq_one_letter_code
_entity_poly.pdbx_strand_id
1 'polypeptide(L)'
;MVPGRQTDSLASTIHGTQADVLPIIVPSPLLRVSKLLAGYHKIEAWERDVSLILRKALLYDLVQKDIPRPDPTHPLFSKWEFFSEMVRAWLYNQLSTSLAAQVRESDYPQDYADDLYVAIRKVVVGHGHNRCKDVWYALADIRRKQYKSTEAFVQGFQDTFMLAKSLNVAPTPYIAFLMLLREVKTDLPHWVEGVEATMWDDVATSFTEQNLLDYCYTAKSEARAGRF
;
A
#
# COMPACT_ATOMS: atom_id res chain seq x y z
N MET A 1 -34.57 24.57 -8.94
CA MET A 1 -33.48 25.55 -8.80
C MET A 1 -32.49 25.01 -7.79
N VAL A 2 -31.32 24.57 -8.26
CA VAL A 2 -30.18 24.13 -7.44
C VAL A 2 -29.00 25.00 -7.88
N PRO A 3 -28.30 25.71 -6.99
CA PRO A 3 -27.15 26.51 -7.38
C PRO A 3 -25.99 25.56 -7.72
N GLY A 4 -25.44 25.74 -8.93
CA GLY A 4 -24.30 24.99 -9.41
C GLY A 4 -23.07 25.24 -8.55
N ARG A 5 -22.37 24.16 -8.21
CA ARG A 5 -21.01 24.21 -7.67
C ARG A 5 -20.11 24.85 -8.71
N GLN A 6 -19.63 26.04 -8.39
CA GLN A 6 -18.49 26.68 -9.02
C GLN A 6 -17.27 25.80 -8.71
N THR A 7 -16.85 25.00 -9.69
CA THR A 7 -15.51 24.44 -9.70
C THR A 7 -14.57 25.55 -10.12
N ASP A 8 -13.84 26.12 -9.15
CA ASP A 8 -12.72 27.02 -9.40
C ASP A 8 -11.63 26.26 -10.17
N SER A 9 -11.73 26.27 -11.49
CA SER A 9 -10.66 25.97 -12.42
C SER A 9 -9.72 27.19 -12.44
N LEU A 10 -8.73 27.20 -11.55
CA LEU A 10 -7.70 28.22 -11.55
C LEU A 10 -6.51 27.76 -12.41
N ALA A 11 -6.45 28.38 -13.59
CA ALA A 11 -5.29 28.64 -14.45
C ALA A 11 -4.52 27.44 -15.04
N SER A 12 -5.01 26.93 -16.16
CA SER A 12 -4.15 26.37 -17.22
C SER A 12 -3.49 27.55 -17.94
N THR A 13 -2.32 27.96 -17.48
CA THR A 13 -1.39 28.73 -18.30
C THR A 13 -0.81 27.76 -19.32
N ILE A 14 -0.92 28.06 -20.61
CA ILE A 14 -0.38 27.24 -21.71
C ILE A 14 1.16 27.29 -21.59
N HIS A 15 1.73 26.33 -20.87
CA HIS A 15 3.17 26.06 -20.81
C HIS A 15 3.51 25.08 -21.93
N GLY A 16 4.48 25.43 -22.79
CA GLY A 16 4.88 24.60 -23.93
C GLY A 16 5.71 23.39 -23.47
N THR A 17 6.61 23.60 -22.50
CA THR A 17 7.46 22.52 -21.96
C THR A 17 7.68 22.66 -20.45
N GLN A 18 8.16 21.58 -19.83
CA GLN A 18 8.59 21.55 -18.42
C GLN A 18 9.71 22.56 -18.10
N ALA A 19 10.37 23.14 -19.11
CA ALA A 19 11.47 24.09 -18.94
C ALA A 19 11.01 25.54 -18.73
N ASP A 20 9.78 25.87 -19.11
CA ASP A 20 9.32 27.26 -19.31
C ASP A 20 9.20 28.04 -18.01
N VAL A 21 8.96 27.34 -16.90
CA VAL A 21 8.68 27.93 -15.57
C VAL A 21 9.81 27.71 -14.58
N LEU A 22 10.95 27.15 -15.04
CA LEU A 22 12.06 26.82 -14.17
C LEU A 22 12.73 28.07 -13.58
N PRO A 23 13.12 28.02 -12.29
CA PRO A 23 13.73 29.17 -11.63
C PRO A 23 15.03 29.57 -12.32
N ILE A 24 15.32 30.87 -12.35
CA ILE A 24 16.55 31.40 -12.97
C ILE A 24 17.78 30.99 -12.16
N ILE A 25 17.64 30.91 -10.84
CA ILE A 25 18.70 30.55 -9.90
C ILE A 25 18.34 29.20 -9.28
N VAL A 26 19.35 28.37 -9.02
CA VAL A 26 19.15 27.12 -8.27
C VAL A 26 18.60 27.46 -6.88
N PRO A 27 17.40 27.00 -6.51
CA PRO A 27 16.85 27.27 -5.19
C PRO A 27 17.74 26.62 -4.13
N SER A 28 17.71 27.17 -2.90
CA SER A 28 18.34 26.54 -1.73
C SER A 28 17.95 25.06 -1.61
N PRO A 29 18.74 24.22 -0.91
CA PRO A 29 18.51 22.77 -0.88
C PRO A 29 17.05 22.45 -0.58
N LEU A 30 16.42 21.66 -1.46
CA LEU A 30 15.03 21.27 -1.29
C LEU A 30 14.87 20.59 0.07
N LEU A 31 13.89 21.07 0.85
CA LEU A 31 13.57 20.49 2.14
C LEU A 31 13.23 19.01 1.97
N ARG A 32 13.61 18.18 2.95
CA ARG A 32 13.12 16.80 3.01
C ARG A 32 11.63 16.80 3.37
N VAL A 33 10.87 15.85 2.82
CA VAL A 33 9.54 15.54 3.36
C VAL A 33 9.68 15.06 4.80
N SER A 34 8.72 15.41 5.66
CA SER A 34 8.82 15.15 7.11
C SER A 34 8.85 13.65 7.46
N LYS A 35 8.34 12.79 6.58
CA LYS A 35 8.37 11.32 6.72
C LYS A 35 8.66 10.68 5.38
N LEU A 36 9.66 9.80 5.34
CA LEU A 36 10.00 9.02 4.14
C LEU A 36 8.83 8.13 3.73
N LEU A 37 8.65 7.98 2.41
CA LEU A 37 7.68 7.03 1.88
C LEU A 37 8.19 5.61 2.10
N ALA A 38 7.42 4.82 2.86
CA ALA A 38 7.76 3.44 3.21
C ALA A 38 6.69 2.43 2.74
N GLY A 39 5.62 2.90 2.10
CA GLY A 39 4.53 2.04 1.62
C GLY A 39 3.27 2.80 1.20
N TYR A 40 2.31 2.07 0.63
CA TYR A 40 1.12 2.62 -0.04
C TYR A 40 0.24 3.50 0.85
N HIS A 41 0.08 3.15 2.13
CA HIS A 41 -0.79 3.85 3.07
C HIS A 41 -0.38 5.31 3.34
N LYS A 42 0.81 5.73 2.86
CA LYS A 42 1.32 7.10 2.98
C LYS A 42 1.46 7.81 1.64
N ILE A 43 1.06 7.18 0.52
CA ILE A 43 1.31 7.73 -0.81
C ILE A 43 0.64 9.10 -0.99
N GLU A 44 -0.62 9.26 -0.62
CA GLU A 44 -1.33 10.53 -0.79
C GLU A 44 -0.73 11.66 0.06
N ALA A 45 -0.35 11.36 1.31
CA ALA A 45 0.29 12.33 2.18
C ALA A 45 1.66 12.75 1.63
N TRP A 46 2.44 11.77 1.15
CA TRP A 46 3.73 12.02 0.50
C TRP A 46 3.59 12.82 -0.80
N GLU A 47 2.61 12.50 -1.66
CA GLU A 47 2.36 13.22 -2.90
C GLU A 47 1.99 14.69 -2.62
N ARG A 48 1.18 14.95 -1.59
CA ARG A 48 0.86 16.32 -1.15
C ARG A 48 2.10 17.07 -0.68
N ASP A 49 2.94 16.45 0.14
CA ASP A 49 4.17 17.07 0.65
C ASP A 49 5.17 17.36 -0.48
N VAL A 50 5.37 16.40 -1.39
CA VAL A 50 6.22 16.57 -2.58
C VAL A 50 5.71 17.71 -3.45
N SER A 51 4.40 17.72 -3.73
CA SER A 51 3.77 18.77 -4.54
C SER A 51 3.97 20.15 -3.91
N LEU A 52 3.77 20.27 -2.60
CA LEU A 52 3.94 21.53 -1.88
C LEU A 52 5.38 22.04 -1.94
N ILE A 53 6.36 21.16 -1.72
CA ILE A 53 7.79 21.52 -1.74
C ILE A 53 8.22 21.95 -3.15
N LEU A 54 7.90 21.15 -4.17
CA LEU A 54 8.30 21.45 -5.54
C LEU A 54 7.60 22.69 -6.10
N ARG A 55 6.33 22.94 -5.76
CA ARG A 55 5.63 24.17 -6.17
C ARG A 55 6.28 25.42 -5.58
N LYS A 56 6.68 25.37 -4.31
CA LYS A 56 7.40 26.51 -3.66
C LYS A 56 8.75 26.80 -4.33
N ALA A 57 9.37 25.78 -4.93
CA ALA A 57 10.64 25.91 -5.63
C ALA A 57 10.50 26.18 -7.14
N LEU A 58 9.27 26.26 -7.68
CA LEU A 58 8.99 26.33 -9.13
C LEU A 58 9.55 25.13 -9.92
N LEU A 59 9.51 23.94 -9.32
CA LEU A 59 10.04 22.69 -9.88
C LEU A 59 8.97 21.62 -10.08
N TYR A 60 7.70 21.93 -9.80
CA TYR A 60 6.62 20.94 -9.83
C TYR A 60 6.39 20.36 -11.23
N ASP A 61 6.55 21.18 -12.28
CA ASP A 61 6.35 20.75 -13.67
C ASP A 61 7.33 19.64 -14.09
N LEU A 62 8.50 19.56 -13.45
CA LEU A 62 9.49 18.50 -13.70
C LEU A 62 9.01 17.11 -13.32
N VAL A 63 7.99 16.99 -12.47
CA VAL A 63 7.39 15.69 -12.12
C VAL A 63 6.04 15.44 -12.82
N GLN A 64 5.57 16.39 -13.63
CA GLN A 64 4.31 16.29 -14.39
C GLN A 64 4.57 15.62 -15.75
N LYS A 65 4.16 14.35 -15.86
CA LYS A 65 4.41 13.54 -17.07
C LYS A 65 3.62 13.99 -18.30
N ASP A 66 2.54 14.71 -18.08
CA ASP A 66 1.63 15.28 -19.07
C ASP A 66 2.16 16.59 -19.70
N ILE A 67 3.14 17.24 -19.06
CA ILE A 67 3.84 18.39 -19.64
C ILE A 67 5.00 17.88 -20.50
N PRO A 68 5.08 18.26 -21.78
CA PRO A 68 6.17 17.83 -22.66
C PRO A 68 7.55 18.23 -22.13
N ARG A 69 8.53 17.35 -22.30
CA ARG A 69 9.93 17.69 -22.08
C ARG A 69 10.41 18.61 -23.21
N PRO A 70 11.35 19.53 -22.95
CA PRO A 70 12.05 20.22 -24.03
C PRO A 70 12.82 19.20 -24.88
N ASP A 71 12.84 19.43 -26.19
CA ASP A 71 13.71 18.70 -27.12
C ASP A 71 15.19 19.03 -26.85
N PRO A 72 16.18 18.15 -27.15
CA PRO A 72 17.60 18.44 -26.98
C PRO A 72 18.12 19.70 -27.70
N THR A 73 17.45 20.15 -28.76
CA THR A 73 17.78 21.40 -29.47
C THR A 73 17.18 22.65 -28.81
N HIS A 74 16.31 22.47 -27.81
CA HIS A 74 15.64 23.57 -27.13
C HIS A 74 16.65 24.41 -26.32
N PRO A 75 16.60 25.75 -26.36
CA PRO A 75 17.56 26.61 -25.66
C PRO A 75 17.63 26.38 -24.14
N LEU A 76 16.54 25.89 -23.55
CA LEU A 76 16.45 25.61 -22.11
C LEU A 76 16.71 24.13 -21.75
N PHE A 77 17.07 23.27 -22.71
CA PHE A 77 17.23 21.83 -22.48
C PHE A 77 18.24 21.54 -21.36
N SER A 78 19.46 22.07 -21.44
CA SER A 78 20.50 21.81 -20.43
C SER A 78 20.10 22.29 -19.04
N LYS A 79 19.36 23.40 -18.95
CA LYS A 79 18.81 23.92 -17.69
C LYS A 79 17.77 22.94 -17.13
N TRP A 80 16.83 22.51 -17.97
CA TRP A 80 15.83 21.53 -17.59
C TRP A 80 16.44 20.20 -17.15
N GLU A 81 17.41 19.69 -17.88
CA GLU A 81 18.11 18.44 -17.58
C GLU A 81 18.77 18.51 -16.20
N PHE A 82 19.53 19.56 -15.93
CA PHE A 82 20.16 19.80 -14.62
C PHE A 82 19.13 19.79 -13.47
N PHE A 83 18.03 20.52 -13.61
CA PHE A 83 17.01 20.55 -12.56
C PHE A 83 16.26 19.22 -12.43
N SER A 84 16.01 18.54 -13.54
CA SER A 84 15.37 17.22 -13.56
C SER A 84 16.23 16.19 -12.82
N GLU A 85 17.55 16.16 -13.06
CA GLU A 85 18.47 15.31 -12.32
C GLU A 85 18.50 15.63 -10.82
N MET A 86 18.53 16.92 -10.47
CA MET A 86 18.51 17.37 -9.08
C MET A 86 17.23 16.92 -8.36
N VAL A 87 16.05 17.12 -8.98
CA VAL A 87 14.77 16.68 -8.42
C VAL A 87 14.70 15.16 -8.35
N ARG A 88 15.21 14.45 -9.35
CA ARG A 88 15.28 12.98 -9.35
C ARG A 88 16.12 12.45 -8.19
N ALA A 89 17.31 12.99 -7.97
CA ALA A 89 18.14 12.63 -6.82
C ALA A 89 17.45 12.98 -5.49
N TRP A 90 16.77 14.12 -5.43
CA TRP A 90 15.97 14.50 -4.26
C TRP A 90 14.81 13.52 -4.01
N LEU A 91 14.07 13.08 -5.04
CA LEU A 91 12.96 12.13 -4.93
C LEU A 91 13.41 10.79 -4.32
N TYR A 92 14.55 10.24 -4.73
CA TYR A 92 15.10 9.03 -4.10
C TYR A 92 15.38 9.22 -2.61
N ASN A 93 15.86 10.40 -2.21
CA ASN A 93 16.11 10.72 -0.80
C ASN A 93 14.83 10.88 0.02
N GLN A 94 13.64 10.85 -0.61
CA GLN A 94 12.35 10.87 0.06
C GLN A 94 11.77 9.46 0.29
N LEU A 95 12.48 8.40 -0.11
CA LEU A 95 12.06 7.01 0.02
C LEU A 95 12.76 6.33 1.20
N SER A 96 12.12 5.33 1.80
CA SER A 96 12.82 4.40 2.70
C SER A 96 13.87 3.61 1.92
N THR A 97 14.91 3.12 2.59
CA THR A 97 15.98 2.33 1.95
C THR A 97 15.43 1.13 1.17
N SER A 98 14.45 0.43 1.74
CA SER A 98 13.79 -0.71 1.11
C SER A 98 13.02 -0.34 -0.15
N LEU A 99 12.26 0.75 -0.12
CA LEU A 99 11.48 1.21 -1.26
C LEU A 99 12.39 1.76 -2.37
N ALA A 100 13.46 2.48 -1.99
CA ALA A 100 14.44 2.97 -2.94
C ALA A 100 15.11 1.84 -3.72
N ALA A 101 15.45 0.72 -3.06
CA ALA A 101 15.99 -0.46 -3.72
C ALA A 101 15.00 -1.04 -4.74
N GLN A 102 13.74 -1.22 -4.34
CA GLN A 102 12.70 -1.75 -5.22
C GLN A 102 12.43 -0.87 -6.44
N VAL A 103 12.44 0.47 -6.26
CA VAL A 103 12.27 1.40 -7.38
C VAL A 103 13.44 1.27 -8.36
N ARG A 104 14.69 1.19 -7.87
CA ARG A 104 15.87 0.98 -8.73
C ARG A 104 15.85 -0.34 -9.48
N GLU A 105 15.34 -1.40 -8.85
CA GLU A 105 15.24 -2.75 -9.44
C GLU A 105 14.04 -2.90 -10.39
N SER A 106 13.13 -1.92 -10.43
CA SER A 106 11.95 -1.99 -11.29
C SER A 106 12.29 -1.67 -12.75
N ASP A 107 11.56 -2.29 -13.68
CA ASP A 107 11.68 -2.05 -15.13
C ASP A 107 11.07 -0.71 -15.58
N TYR A 108 10.63 0.14 -14.63
CA TYR A 108 10.03 1.43 -14.97
C TYR A 108 11.12 2.44 -15.36
N PRO A 109 10.84 3.32 -16.34
CA PRO A 109 11.72 4.43 -16.68
C PRO A 109 12.04 5.29 -15.46
N GLN A 110 13.30 5.72 -15.33
CA GLN A 110 13.81 6.48 -14.19
C GLN A 110 14.86 7.50 -14.63
N ASP A 111 14.88 7.89 -15.91
CA ASP A 111 15.91 8.77 -16.48
C ASP A 111 15.80 10.19 -15.93
N TYR A 112 14.56 10.68 -15.81
CA TYR A 112 14.24 12.04 -15.39
C TYR A 112 13.27 12.08 -14.20
N ALA A 113 13.05 13.26 -13.64
CA ALA A 113 12.23 13.42 -12.43
C ALA A 113 10.77 12.93 -12.60
N ASP A 114 10.14 13.20 -13.73
CA ASP A 114 8.79 12.75 -14.08
C ASP A 114 8.70 11.22 -14.23
N ASP A 115 9.70 10.62 -14.86
CA ASP A 115 9.83 9.16 -14.97
C ASP A 115 9.91 8.52 -13.59
N LEU A 116 10.85 8.98 -12.77
CA LEU A 116 11.03 8.45 -11.42
C LEU A 116 9.78 8.65 -10.55
N TYR A 117 9.13 9.82 -10.65
CA TYR A 117 7.91 10.08 -9.89
C TYR A 117 6.80 9.08 -10.26
N VAL A 118 6.61 8.80 -11.55
CA VAL A 118 5.66 7.77 -12.01
C VAL A 118 6.09 6.37 -11.57
N ALA A 119 7.38 6.03 -11.66
CA ALA A 119 7.91 4.75 -11.22
C ALA A 119 7.65 4.50 -9.74
N ILE A 120 7.93 5.49 -8.88
CA ILE A 120 7.63 5.44 -7.43
C ILE A 120 6.14 5.14 -7.21
N ARG A 121 5.24 5.86 -7.88
CA ARG A 121 3.79 5.62 -7.76
C ARG A 121 3.43 4.19 -8.16
N LYS A 122 3.92 3.71 -9.29
CA LYS A 122 3.63 2.35 -9.78
C LYS A 122 4.18 1.27 -8.86
N VAL A 123 5.39 1.44 -8.35
CA VAL A 123 5.99 0.49 -7.39
C VAL A 123 5.22 0.49 -6.08
N VAL A 124 4.89 1.66 -5.54
CA VAL A 124 4.19 1.77 -4.25
C VAL A 124 2.76 1.24 -4.33
N VAL A 125 2.02 1.58 -5.39
CA VAL A 125 0.64 1.10 -5.62
C VAL A 125 0.64 -0.38 -5.99
N GLY A 126 1.54 -0.80 -6.90
CA GLY A 126 1.68 -2.19 -7.32
C GLY A 126 2.11 -3.10 -6.18
N HIS A 127 3.02 -2.66 -5.32
CA HIS A 127 3.39 -3.37 -4.09
C HIS A 127 2.23 -3.40 -3.10
N GLY A 128 1.45 -2.33 -2.99
CA GLY A 128 0.21 -2.31 -2.19
C GLY A 128 -0.80 -3.36 -2.67
N HIS A 129 -1.16 -3.34 -3.95
CA HIS A 129 -2.12 -4.27 -4.52
C HIS A 129 -1.61 -5.73 -4.53
N ASN A 130 -0.39 -5.98 -5.00
CA ASN A 130 0.16 -7.33 -5.02
C ASN A 130 0.29 -7.90 -3.62
N ARG A 131 0.76 -7.12 -2.64
CA ARG A 131 0.82 -7.58 -1.25
C ARG A 131 -0.57 -7.87 -0.67
N CYS A 132 -1.56 -7.02 -0.96
CA CYS A 132 -2.95 -7.29 -0.56
C CYS A 132 -3.46 -8.60 -1.17
N LYS A 133 -3.22 -8.81 -2.46
CA LYS A 133 -3.59 -10.01 -3.21
C LYS A 133 -2.89 -11.26 -2.65
N ASP A 134 -1.58 -11.20 -2.42
CA ASP A 134 -0.77 -12.32 -1.93
C ASP A 134 -1.18 -12.73 -0.52
N VAL A 135 -1.44 -11.75 0.37
CA VAL A 135 -1.93 -12.02 1.73
C VAL A 135 -3.34 -12.57 1.72
N TRP A 136 -4.23 -12.04 0.86
CA TRP A 136 -5.58 -12.60 0.69
C TRP A 136 -5.54 -14.05 0.20
N TYR A 137 -4.75 -14.34 -0.85
CA TYR A 137 -4.58 -15.70 -1.36
C TYR A 137 -3.97 -16.62 -0.30
N ALA A 138 -2.96 -16.17 0.43
CA ALA A 138 -2.38 -16.94 1.53
C ALA A 138 -3.45 -17.29 2.59
N LEU A 139 -4.32 -16.35 2.96
CA LEU A 139 -5.40 -16.60 3.91
C LEU A 139 -6.48 -17.54 3.33
N ALA A 140 -6.89 -17.33 2.08
CA ALA A 140 -7.91 -18.13 1.41
C ALA A 140 -7.46 -19.59 1.17
N ASP A 141 -6.17 -19.78 0.90
CA ASP A 141 -5.54 -21.07 0.57
C ASP A 141 -4.83 -21.74 1.73
N ILE A 142 -4.85 -21.14 2.92
CA ILE A 142 -4.32 -21.77 4.12
C ILE A 142 -5.08 -23.08 4.39
N ARG A 143 -4.34 -24.16 4.66
CA ARG A 143 -4.92 -25.47 4.96
C ARG A 143 -4.27 -26.10 6.18
N ARG A 144 -5.06 -26.82 6.98
CA ARG A 144 -4.56 -27.55 8.15
C ARG A 144 -3.41 -28.50 7.81
N LYS A 145 -3.52 -29.22 6.68
CA LYS A 145 -2.52 -30.19 6.20
C LYS A 145 -1.13 -29.61 5.90
N GLN A 146 -0.99 -28.28 5.74
CA GLN A 146 0.29 -27.63 5.49
C GLN A 146 1.14 -27.51 6.76
N TYR A 147 0.58 -27.81 7.94
CA TYR A 147 1.21 -27.62 9.23
C TYR A 147 1.42 -28.95 9.96
N LYS A 148 2.46 -29.01 10.80
CA LYS A 148 2.82 -30.20 11.58
C LYS A 148 1.81 -30.52 12.69
N SER A 149 1.10 -29.52 13.20
CA SER A 149 0.11 -29.67 14.28
C SER A 149 -1.04 -28.68 14.10
N THR A 150 -2.16 -28.97 14.76
CA THR A 150 -3.35 -28.10 14.76
C THR A 150 -3.03 -26.76 15.39
N GLU A 151 -2.28 -26.77 16.49
CA GLU A 151 -1.83 -25.54 17.13
C GLU A 151 -1.01 -24.65 16.17
N ALA A 152 -0.05 -25.23 15.45
CA ALA A 152 0.76 -24.49 14.49
C ALA A 152 -0.08 -23.92 13.34
N PHE A 153 -1.07 -24.68 12.87
CA PHE A 153 -2.03 -24.20 11.89
C PHE A 153 -2.85 -23.01 12.42
N VAL A 154 -3.46 -23.13 13.60
CA VAL A 154 -4.31 -22.07 14.16
C VAL A 154 -3.48 -20.80 14.41
N GLN A 155 -2.23 -20.93 14.84
CA GLN A 155 -1.33 -19.78 14.98
C GLN A 155 -1.03 -19.14 13.62
N GLY A 156 -0.66 -19.93 12.60
CA GLY A 156 -0.42 -19.41 11.25
C GLY A 156 -1.64 -18.75 10.62
N PHE A 157 -2.84 -19.31 10.86
CA PHE A 157 -4.11 -18.72 10.46
C PHE A 157 -4.35 -17.36 11.12
N GLN A 158 -4.19 -17.29 12.44
CA GLN A 158 -4.36 -16.05 13.21
C GLN A 158 -3.40 -14.97 12.73
N ASP A 159 -2.12 -15.29 12.54
CA ASP A 159 -1.11 -14.33 12.07
C ASP A 159 -1.43 -13.80 10.66
N THR A 160 -1.86 -14.69 9.76
CA THR A 160 -2.23 -14.32 8.39
C THR A 160 -3.51 -13.47 8.35
N PHE A 161 -4.51 -13.78 9.19
CA PHE A 161 -5.72 -12.96 9.34
C PHE A 161 -5.41 -11.55 9.85
N MET A 162 -4.56 -11.42 10.88
CA MET A 162 -4.16 -10.11 11.40
C MET A 162 -3.38 -9.30 10.37
N LEU A 163 -2.53 -9.95 9.56
CA LEU A 163 -1.87 -9.29 8.44
C LEU A 163 -2.86 -8.81 7.38
N ALA A 164 -3.82 -9.65 6.97
CA ALA A 164 -4.87 -9.29 6.03
C ALA A 164 -5.71 -8.10 6.55
N LYS A 165 -6.00 -8.10 7.86
CA LYS A 165 -6.73 -7.01 8.52
C LYS A 165 -5.94 -5.71 8.48
N SER A 166 -4.64 -5.75 8.79
CA SER A 166 -3.78 -4.55 8.71
C SER A 166 -3.68 -3.95 7.31
N LEU A 167 -3.98 -4.75 6.28
CA LEU A 167 -4.01 -4.37 4.88
C LEU A 167 -5.43 -4.02 4.38
N ASN A 168 -6.45 -4.06 5.25
CA ASN A 168 -7.87 -3.86 4.92
C ASN A 168 -8.40 -4.82 3.84
N VAL A 169 -7.89 -6.05 3.80
CA VAL A 169 -8.33 -7.12 2.88
C VAL A 169 -8.73 -8.40 3.60
N ALA A 170 -8.86 -8.36 4.93
CA ALA A 170 -9.40 -9.48 5.68
C ALA A 170 -10.88 -9.73 5.32
N PRO A 171 -11.32 -11.00 5.31
CA PRO A 171 -12.75 -11.30 5.29
C PRO A 171 -13.39 -10.86 6.61
N THR A 172 -14.73 -10.90 6.68
CA THR A 172 -15.41 -10.65 7.96
C THR A 172 -14.97 -11.68 9.01
N PRO A 173 -14.96 -11.32 10.31
CA PRO A 173 -14.58 -12.26 11.38
C PRO A 173 -15.37 -13.57 11.34
N TYR A 174 -16.66 -13.51 11.00
CA TYR A 174 -17.51 -14.69 10.84
C TYR A 174 -17.04 -15.60 9.69
N ILE A 175 -16.70 -15.04 8.52
CA ILE A 175 -16.18 -15.84 7.40
C ILE A 175 -14.84 -16.48 7.76
N ALA A 176 -13.94 -15.75 8.41
CA ALA A 176 -12.69 -16.31 8.92
C ALA A 176 -12.92 -17.44 9.94
N PHE A 177 -13.92 -17.28 10.81
CA PHE A 177 -14.31 -18.32 11.76
C PHE A 177 -14.80 -19.59 11.05
N LEU A 178 -15.64 -19.48 10.01
CA LEU A 178 -16.05 -20.64 9.21
C LEU A 178 -14.85 -21.33 8.52
N MET A 179 -13.88 -20.55 8.04
CA MET A 179 -12.63 -21.09 7.48
C MET A 179 -11.83 -21.86 8.53
N LEU A 180 -11.72 -21.32 9.75
CA LEU A 180 -11.07 -21.99 10.88
C LEU A 180 -11.76 -23.33 11.20
N LEU A 181 -13.08 -23.32 11.42
CA LEU A 181 -13.86 -24.53 11.77
C LEU A 181 -13.69 -25.63 10.72
N ARG A 182 -13.80 -25.27 9.43
CA ARG A 182 -13.64 -26.21 8.32
C ARG A 182 -12.30 -26.95 8.39
N GLU A 183 -11.21 -26.24 8.67
CA GLU A 183 -9.87 -26.81 8.63
C GLU A 183 -9.51 -27.60 9.90
N VAL A 184 -10.04 -27.22 11.06
CA VAL A 184 -9.75 -27.92 12.33
C VAL A 184 -10.69 -29.10 12.62
N LYS A 185 -11.84 -29.19 11.94
CA LYS A 185 -12.85 -30.25 12.16
C LYS A 185 -12.29 -31.67 12.08
N THR A 186 -11.29 -31.90 11.22
CA THR A 186 -10.67 -33.22 11.09
C THR A 186 -9.91 -33.62 12.35
N ASP A 187 -9.32 -32.65 13.05
CA ASP A 187 -8.43 -32.89 14.18
C ASP A 187 -9.14 -32.68 15.53
N LEU A 188 -10.20 -31.87 15.56
CA LEU A 188 -10.95 -31.48 16.75
C LEU A 188 -12.48 -31.60 16.51
N PRO A 189 -13.00 -32.77 16.12
CA PRO A 189 -14.41 -32.90 15.70
C PRO A 189 -15.40 -32.53 16.80
N HIS A 190 -15.19 -33.01 18.02
CA HIS A 190 -16.09 -32.75 19.15
C HIS A 190 -16.07 -31.29 19.61
N TRP A 191 -14.92 -30.62 19.54
CA TRP A 191 -14.84 -29.20 19.81
C TRP A 191 -15.61 -28.40 18.75
N VAL A 192 -15.45 -28.74 17.46
CA VAL A 192 -16.21 -28.08 16.39
C VAL A 192 -17.71 -28.28 16.56
N GLU A 193 -18.17 -29.50 16.88
CA GLU A 193 -19.60 -29.77 17.14
C GLU A 193 -20.13 -28.97 18.32
N GLY A 194 -19.39 -28.90 19.43
CA GLY A 194 -19.77 -28.11 20.60
C GLY A 194 -19.82 -26.60 20.31
N VAL A 195 -18.89 -26.11 19.49
CA VAL A 195 -18.89 -24.72 19.03
C VAL A 195 -20.10 -24.46 18.12
N GLU A 196 -20.34 -25.29 17.11
CA GLU A 196 -21.49 -25.17 16.19
C GLU A 196 -22.83 -25.23 16.94
N ALA A 197 -22.95 -26.07 17.98
CA ALA A 197 -24.16 -26.20 18.80
C ALA A 197 -24.42 -25.00 19.73
N THR A 198 -23.41 -24.17 20.00
CA THR A 198 -23.52 -23.01 20.90
C THR A 198 -23.58 -21.67 20.14
N MET A 199 -23.61 -21.72 18.81
CA MET A 199 -23.81 -20.54 17.98
C MET A 199 -25.20 -19.95 18.21
N TRP A 200 -25.29 -18.63 18.24
CA TRP A 200 -26.53 -17.88 18.46
C TRP A 200 -27.13 -17.38 17.13
N ASP A 201 -28.42 -17.06 17.11
CA ASP A 201 -29.20 -16.86 15.89
C ASP A 201 -28.67 -15.76 14.95
N ASP A 202 -28.15 -14.66 15.48
CA ASP A 202 -27.65 -13.52 14.69
C ASP A 202 -26.12 -13.50 14.52
N VAL A 203 -25.45 -14.65 14.75
CA VAL A 203 -23.98 -14.77 14.74
C VAL A 203 -23.33 -14.21 13.48
N ALA A 204 -23.94 -14.39 12.30
CA ALA A 204 -23.36 -13.90 11.05
C ALA A 204 -23.16 -12.36 11.02
N THR A 205 -23.95 -11.62 11.81
CA THR A 205 -23.93 -10.15 11.86
C THR A 205 -23.33 -9.57 13.13
N SER A 206 -23.36 -10.28 14.25
CA SER A 206 -22.82 -9.81 15.54
C SER A 206 -21.45 -10.37 15.90
N PHE A 207 -20.92 -11.33 15.14
CA PHE A 207 -19.63 -11.95 15.43
C PHE A 207 -18.46 -10.98 15.19
N THR A 208 -17.69 -10.77 16.24
CA THR A 208 -16.59 -9.82 16.27
C THR A 208 -15.25 -10.49 16.03
N GLU A 209 -14.22 -9.68 15.78
CA GLU A 209 -12.84 -10.14 15.78
C GLU A 209 -12.42 -10.74 17.12
N GLN A 210 -12.86 -10.16 18.25
CA GLN A 210 -12.52 -10.71 19.56
C GLN A 210 -13.04 -12.15 19.69
N ASN A 211 -14.27 -12.41 19.20
CA ASN A 211 -14.80 -13.76 19.16
C ASN A 211 -13.90 -14.70 18.33
N LEU A 212 -13.46 -14.28 17.14
CA LEU A 212 -12.52 -15.08 16.33
C LEU A 212 -11.24 -15.41 17.10
N LEU A 213 -10.65 -14.41 17.77
CA LEU A 213 -9.40 -14.59 18.53
C LEU A 213 -9.59 -15.53 19.73
N ASP A 214 -10.74 -15.45 20.40
CA ASP A 214 -11.10 -16.34 21.50
C ASP A 214 -11.28 -17.78 21.02
N TYR A 215 -11.91 -17.99 19.86
CA TYR A 215 -12.02 -19.33 19.23
C TYR A 215 -10.66 -19.86 18.76
N CYS A 216 -9.77 -19.01 18.23
CA CYS A 216 -8.38 -19.40 17.94
C CYS A 216 -7.64 -19.83 19.22
N TYR A 217 -7.84 -19.13 20.34
CA TYR A 217 -7.23 -19.48 21.62
C TYR A 217 -7.73 -20.84 22.13
N THR A 218 -9.05 -21.05 22.15
CA THR A 218 -9.65 -22.31 22.63
C THR A 218 -9.28 -23.50 21.72
N ALA A 219 -9.26 -23.33 20.40
CA ALA A 219 -8.79 -24.36 19.47
C ALA A 219 -7.33 -24.78 19.73
N LYS A 220 -6.44 -23.81 20.00
CA LYS A 220 -5.05 -24.11 20.40
C LYS A 220 -4.98 -24.86 21.72
N SER A 221 -5.83 -24.50 22.70
CA SER A 221 -5.89 -25.19 23.99
C SER A 221 -6.33 -26.65 23.84
N GLU A 222 -7.38 -26.92 23.06
CA GLU A 222 -7.85 -28.29 22.80
C GLU A 222 -6.81 -29.11 22.04
N ALA A 223 -6.14 -28.51 21.04
CA ALA A 223 -5.06 -29.15 20.29
C ALA A 223 -3.89 -29.61 21.20
N ARG A 224 -3.56 -28.82 22.24
CA ARG A 224 -2.53 -29.18 23.22
C ARG A 224 -2.99 -30.26 24.20
N ALA A 225 -4.28 -30.29 24.52
CA ALA A 225 -4.86 -31.24 25.46
C ALA A 225 -4.92 -32.67 24.89
N GLY A 226 -4.77 -32.86 23.57
CA GLY A 226 -4.76 -34.17 22.94
C GLY A 226 -6.11 -34.91 23.02
N ARG A 227 -7.21 -34.16 23.19
CA ARG A 227 -8.56 -34.68 23.22
C ARG A 227 -9.04 -34.85 21.77
N PHE A 228 -8.72 -35.99 21.19
CA PHE A 228 -9.20 -36.42 19.86
C PHE A 228 -10.53 -37.15 19.99
#